data_AF-A0A845WP71-F1
#
_entry.id   AF-A0A845WP71-F1
#
_cell.length_a   1.000
_cell.length_b   1.000
_cell.length_c   1.000
_cell.angle_alpha   90.00
_cell.angle_beta   90.00
_cell.angle_gamma   90.00
#
_symmetry.space_group_name_H-M   'P 1'
#
loop_
_entity.id
_entity.type
_entity.pdbx_description
1 polymer ?
#
loop_
_entity_poly.entity_id
_entity_poly.type
_entity_poly.pdbx_seq_one_letter_code
_entity_poly.pdbx_strand_id
1 'polypeptide(L)'
;MGQPAAKQGDQITAIDTHIVIVPGPPPTPTPLPHPFTGIINGNLSSDVNIMGMPAATVDSTADNTPPHIPTPPGTSFQSPPANKGTIKIGSPTVKINGKQAARNGDIAETCNDPADLPVGQVIAVGTVFIG
;
A
#
# COMPACT_ATOMS: atom_id res chain seq x y z
N MET A 1 20.03 0.37 12.70
CA MET A 1 20.06 -1.09 12.44
C MET A 1 19.29 -1.34 11.16
N GLY A 2 19.74 -2.23 10.28
CA GLY A 2 19.05 -2.48 9.02
C GLY A 2 17.65 -3.06 9.24
N GLN A 3 16.75 -2.81 8.30
CA GLN A 3 15.40 -3.38 8.26
C GLN A 3 15.31 -4.42 7.14
N PRO A 4 14.47 -5.47 7.25
CA PRO A 4 14.24 -6.41 6.16
C PRO A 4 13.92 -5.67 4.86
N ALA A 5 14.61 -6.04 3.79
CA ALA A 5 14.43 -5.43 2.48
C ALA A 5 13.12 -5.95 1.84
N ALA A 6 12.30 -5.04 1.32
CA ALA A 6 11.03 -5.38 0.72
C ALA A 6 11.20 -5.92 -0.70
N LYS A 7 10.36 -6.89 -1.07
CA LYS A 7 10.38 -7.57 -2.38
C LYS A 7 8.96 -7.91 -2.83
N GLN A 8 8.82 -8.41 -4.04
CA GLN A 8 7.57 -8.94 -4.55
C GLN A 8 6.94 -9.95 -3.58
N GLY A 9 5.64 -9.80 -3.33
CA GLY A 9 4.87 -10.66 -2.43
C GLY A 9 4.85 -10.20 -0.98
N ASP A 10 5.71 -9.27 -0.57
CA ASP A 10 5.55 -8.57 0.71
C ASP A 10 4.31 -7.66 0.68
N GLN A 11 3.92 -7.10 1.82
CA GLN A 11 2.65 -6.39 1.95
C GLN A 11 2.82 -4.90 2.24
N ILE A 12 1.78 -4.13 1.88
CA ILE A 12 1.49 -2.81 2.44
C ILE A 12 0.21 -2.95 3.26
N THR A 13 0.25 -2.56 4.54
CA THR A 13 -0.91 -2.59 5.42
C THR A 13 -1.31 -1.19 5.85
N ALA A 14 -2.60 -0.90 5.86
CA ALA A 14 -3.16 0.37 6.32
C ALA A 14 -4.60 0.19 6.83
N ILE A 15 -5.15 1.26 7.42
CA ILE A 15 -6.59 1.46 7.55
C ILE A 15 -6.93 2.69 6.71
N ASP A 16 -7.54 2.45 5.55
CA ASP A 16 -7.99 3.50 4.65
C ASP A 16 -9.33 4.07 5.11
N THR A 17 -9.60 5.31 4.75
CA THR A 17 -10.94 5.91 4.85
C THR A 17 -11.56 5.98 3.46
N HIS A 18 -12.74 5.38 3.30
CA HIS A 18 -13.55 5.51 2.09
C HIS A 18 -14.92 6.06 2.46
N ILE A 19 -15.47 6.91 1.62
CA ILE A 19 -16.80 7.46 1.81
C ILE A 19 -17.81 6.52 1.17
N VAL A 20 -18.71 5.98 1.99
CA VAL A 20 -19.84 5.17 1.54
C VAL A 20 -21.12 6.01 1.51
N ILE A 21 -22.03 5.65 0.62
CA ILE A 21 -23.37 6.25 0.55
C ILE A 21 -24.33 5.39 1.37
N VAL A 22 -24.84 5.97 2.45
CA VAL A 22 -25.88 5.36 3.29
C VAL A 22 -27.26 5.70 2.70
N PRO A 23 -28.12 4.69 2.43
CA PRO A 23 -29.47 4.92 1.93
C PRO A 23 -30.33 5.74 2.90
N GLY A 24 -31.13 6.67 2.38
CA GLY A 24 -32.08 7.49 3.15
C GLY A 24 -32.63 8.65 2.32
N PRO A 25 -33.63 9.40 2.82
CA PRO A 25 -34.08 10.65 2.22
C PRO A 25 -33.55 11.87 3.01
N PRO A 26 -32.46 12.56 2.56
CA PRO A 26 -31.60 12.26 1.42
C PRO A 26 -30.50 11.22 1.75
N PRO A 27 -29.85 10.62 0.72
CA PRO A 27 -28.69 9.75 0.94
C PRO A 27 -27.56 10.53 1.62
N THR A 28 -26.86 9.87 2.55
CA THR A 28 -25.83 10.54 3.38
C THR A 28 -24.44 9.95 3.10
N PRO A 29 -23.49 10.75 2.58
CA PRO A 29 -22.09 10.34 2.48
C PRO A 29 -21.47 10.19 3.87
N THR A 30 -20.91 9.02 4.17
CA THR A 30 -20.35 8.68 5.48
C THR A 30 -18.94 8.11 5.32
N PRO A 31 -17.89 8.78 5.84
CA PRO A 31 -16.55 8.22 5.88
C PRO A 31 -16.49 7.02 6.82
N LEU A 32 -16.02 5.87 6.33
CA LEU A 32 -15.84 4.66 7.13
C LEU A 32 -14.43 4.07 6.94
N PRO A 33 -13.84 3.49 8.01
CA PRO A 33 -12.56 2.82 7.92
C PRO A 33 -12.67 1.49 7.17
N HIS A 34 -11.71 1.21 6.28
CA HIS A 34 -11.60 -0.04 5.55
C HIS A 34 -10.16 -0.57 5.64
N PRO A 35 -9.95 -1.85 5.98
CA PRO A 35 -8.62 -2.42 6.04
C PRO A 35 -8.02 -2.51 4.64
N PHE A 36 -6.75 -2.13 4.52
CA PHE A 36 -5.95 -2.31 3.31
C PHE A 36 -4.86 -3.34 3.58
N THR A 37 -4.80 -4.38 2.78
CA THR A 37 -3.73 -5.39 2.79
C THR A 37 -3.31 -5.64 1.35
N GLY A 38 -2.43 -4.77 0.86
CA GLY A 38 -1.96 -4.81 -0.51
C GLY A 38 -0.76 -5.72 -0.69
N ILE A 39 -0.77 -6.56 -1.72
CA ILE A 39 0.39 -7.37 -2.11
C ILE A 39 1.27 -6.55 -3.04
N ILE A 40 2.54 -6.34 -2.68
CA ILE A 40 3.54 -5.66 -3.51
C ILE A 40 3.82 -6.51 -4.75
N ASN A 41 3.43 -6.02 -5.93
CA ASN A 41 3.42 -6.81 -7.16
C ASN A 41 3.71 -6.00 -8.44
N GLY A 42 3.87 -4.68 -8.35
CA GLY A 42 4.10 -3.82 -9.50
C GLY A 42 5.25 -2.83 -9.29
N ASN A 43 5.77 -2.28 -10.40
CA ASN A 43 6.89 -1.33 -10.41
C ASN A 43 8.10 -1.81 -9.58
N LEU A 44 8.45 -3.08 -9.77
CA LEU A 44 9.55 -3.75 -9.08
C LEU A 44 10.85 -3.64 -9.88
N SER A 45 11.98 -3.97 -9.25
CA SER A 45 13.26 -4.10 -9.94
C SER A 45 13.19 -5.17 -11.04
N SER A 46 13.82 -4.91 -12.18
CA SER A 46 13.88 -5.87 -13.30
C SER A 46 15.04 -6.86 -13.19
N ASP A 47 16.03 -6.59 -12.35
CA ASP A 47 17.32 -7.29 -12.34
C ASP A 47 17.90 -7.54 -10.92
N VAL A 48 17.43 -6.82 -9.90
CA VAL A 48 17.82 -7.05 -8.51
C VAL A 48 16.74 -7.86 -7.81
N ASN A 49 17.16 -9.04 -7.34
CA ASN A 49 16.33 -9.93 -6.55
C ASN A 49 16.75 -9.91 -5.08
N ILE A 50 15.78 -9.86 -4.18
CA ILE A 50 15.94 -10.12 -2.74
C ILE A 50 15.29 -11.47 -2.48
N MET A 51 16.05 -12.42 -1.93
CA MET A 51 15.55 -13.78 -1.66
C MET A 51 14.94 -14.47 -2.89
N GLY A 52 15.50 -14.21 -4.08
CA GLY A 52 15.01 -14.77 -5.35
C GLY A 52 13.77 -14.08 -5.94
N MET A 53 13.24 -13.04 -5.29
CA MET A 53 12.08 -12.28 -5.76
C MET A 53 12.50 -10.85 -6.15
N PRO A 54 11.87 -10.23 -7.17
CA PRO A 54 12.15 -8.85 -7.56
C PRO A 54 12.08 -7.87 -6.38
N ALA A 55 13.10 -7.04 -6.23
CA ALA A 55 13.20 -6.08 -5.14
C ALA A 55 12.17 -4.94 -5.29
N ALA A 56 11.61 -4.49 -4.16
CA ALA A 56 10.76 -3.31 -4.11
C ALA A 56 11.58 -2.05 -3.84
N THR A 57 11.12 -0.94 -4.39
CA THR A 57 11.73 0.39 -4.26
C THR A 57 10.64 1.42 -4.05
N VAL A 58 11.04 2.69 -3.84
CA VAL A 58 10.09 3.79 -4.00
C VAL A 58 9.42 3.71 -5.39
N ASP A 59 8.13 4.01 -5.43
CA ASP A 59 7.19 3.82 -6.55
C ASP A 59 6.77 2.37 -6.85
N SER A 60 7.29 1.36 -6.13
CA SER A 60 6.72 0.02 -6.20
C SER A 60 5.27 0.04 -5.72
N THR A 61 4.41 -0.71 -6.41
CA THR A 61 2.96 -0.69 -6.21
C THR A 61 2.46 -2.00 -5.63
N ALA A 62 1.34 -1.90 -4.91
CA ALA A 62 0.63 -3.02 -4.33
C ALA A 62 -0.86 -3.00 -4.69
N ASP A 63 -1.44 -4.19 -4.80
CA ASP A 63 -2.88 -4.40 -5.04
C ASP A 63 -3.58 -4.87 -3.77
N ASN A 64 -4.58 -4.10 -3.30
CA ASN A 64 -5.39 -4.46 -2.14
C ASN A 64 -6.10 -5.79 -2.38
N THR A 65 -5.90 -6.75 -1.47
CA THR A 65 -6.48 -8.10 -1.59
C THR A 65 -7.06 -8.54 -0.24
N PRO A 66 -8.40 -8.70 -0.12
CA PRO A 66 -9.41 -8.45 -1.15
C PRO A 66 -9.59 -6.94 -1.45
N PRO A 67 -10.13 -6.58 -2.64
CA PRO A 67 -10.52 -5.20 -2.92
C PRO A 67 -11.56 -4.68 -1.91
N HIS A 68 -11.55 -3.37 -1.70
CA HIS A 68 -12.52 -2.66 -0.87
C HIS A 68 -13.94 -2.92 -1.36
N ILE A 69 -14.81 -3.28 -0.43
CA ILE A 69 -16.25 -3.43 -0.65
C ILE A 69 -16.98 -2.39 0.20
N PRO A 70 -18.11 -1.82 -0.27
CA PRO A 70 -18.92 -0.95 0.57
C PRO A 70 -19.37 -1.71 1.81
N THR A 71 -19.12 -1.16 2.98
CA THR A 71 -19.51 -1.77 4.26
C THR A 71 -20.79 -1.16 4.79
N PRO A 72 -21.66 -1.94 5.46
CA PRO A 72 -22.84 -1.40 6.14
C PRO A 72 -22.45 -0.31 7.16
N PRO A 73 -23.24 0.77 7.29
CA PRO A 73 -24.57 0.97 6.71
C PRO A 73 -24.58 1.45 5.25
N GLY A 74 -23.42 1.63 4.62
CA GLY A 74 -23.31 2.01 3.22
C GLY A 74 -23.65 0.88 2.26
N THR A 75 -24.16 1.24 1.08
CA THR A 75 -24.48 0.28 0.00
C THR A 75 -23.64 0.48 -1.26
N SER A 76 -22.98 1.63 -1.39
CA SER A 76 -22.05 1.94 -2.48
C SER A 76 -20.98 2.90 -1.99
N PHE A 77 -19.87 3.04 -2.72
CA PHE A 77 -18.92 4.12 -2.47
C PHE A 77 -19.39 5.43 -3.13
N GLN A 78 -18.98 6.56 -2.59
CA GLN A 78 -19.10 7.85 -3.27
C GLN A 78 -18.17 7.92 -4.49
N SER A 79 -16.95 7.38 -4.35
CA SER A 79 -15.97 7.21 -5.41
C SER A 79 -15.44 5.77 -5.41
N PRO A 80 -15.31 5.08 -6.56
CA PRO A 80 -14.72 3.74 -6.59
C PRO A 80 -13.29 3.74 -6.03
N PRO A 81 -12.96 2.92 -5.01
CA PRO A 81 -11.61 2.84 -4.48
C PRO A 81 -10.62 2.32 -5.52
N ALA A 82 -9.47 2.97 -5.64
CA ALA A 82 -8.42 2.54 -6.57
C ALA A 82 -7.82 1.16 -6.21
N ASN A 83 -7.93 0.76 -4.94
CA ASN A 83 -7.35 -0.49 -4.41
C ASN A 83 -5.84 -0.62 -4.66
N LYS A 84 -5.12 0.50 -4.70
CA LYS A 84 -3.68 0.56 -4.91
C LYS A 84 -2.95 1.16 -3.72
N GLY A 85 -1.74 0.68 -3.51
CA GLY A 85 -0.75 1.28 -2.62
C GLY A 85 0.54 1.57 -3.38
N THR A 86 1.26 2.63 -3.01
CA THR A 86 2.55 2.99 -3.62
C THR A 86 3.55 3.34 -2.52
N ILE A 87 4.72 2.71 -2.53
CA ILE A 87 5.79 3.00 -1.58
C ILE A 87 6.36 4.41 -1.87
N LYS A 88 6.41 5.28 -0.86
CA LYS A 88 6.85 6.69 -1.02
C LYS A 88 8.19 6.99 -0.40
N ILE A 89 8.55 6.26 0.65
CA ILE A 89 9.82 6.43 1.36
C ILE A 89 10.58 5.10 1.31
N GLY A 90 11.89 5.17 1.17
CA GLY A 90 12.77 4.01 1.22
C GLY A 90 14.02 4.30 2.04
N SER A 91 15.06 3.49 1.81
CA SER A 91 16.39 3.72 2.36
C SER A 91 16.97 5.07 1.90
N PRO A 92 17.52 5.88 2.82
CA PRO A 92 18.19 7.12 2.46
C PRO A 92 19.55 6.89 1.78
N THR A 93 20.16 5.71 1.95
CA THR A 93 21.54 5.43 1.54
C THR A 93 21.66 4.31 0.52
N VAL A 94 20.72 3.37 0.49
CA VAL A 94 20.77 2.23 -0.43
C VAL A 94 19.79 2.43 -1.57
N LYS A 95 20.32 2.34 -2.78
CA LYS A 95 19.54 2.46 -4.00
C LYS A 95 19.54 1.16 -4.78
N ILE A 96 18.40 0.78 -5.31
CA ILE A 96 18.20 -0.31 -6.27
C ILE A 96 17.67 0.33 -7.55
N ASN A 97 18.35 0.09 -8.68
CA ASN A 97 18.08 0.76 -9.97
C ASN A 97 17.98 2.30 -9.86
N GLY A 98 18.82 2.91 -9.02
CA GLY A 98 18.83 4.36 -8.80
C GLY A 98 17.70 4.90 -7.90
N LYS A 99 16.76 4.06 -7.47
CA LYS A 99 15.66 4.41 -6.56
C LYS A 99 15.96 3.96 -5.14
N GLN A 100 15.40 4.64 -4.14
CA GLN A 100 15.54 4.24 -2.74
C GLN A 100 14.98 2.82 -2.56
N ALA A 101 15.76 1.92 -1.99
CA ALA A 101 15.33 0.55 -1.73
C ALA A 101 14.27 0.53 -0.61
N ALA A 102 13.15 -0.16 -0.83
CA ALA A 102 12.09 -0.24 0.17
C ALA A 102 12.42 -1.27 1.26
N ARG A 103 11.95 -1.00 2.48
CA ARG A 103 12.23 -1.80 3.67
C ARG A 103 10.98 -1.96 4.52
N ASN A 104 11.05 -2.92 5.44
CA ASN A 104 10.05 -3.06 6.50
C ASN A 104 9.91 -1.75 7.29
N GLY A 105 8.67 -1.30 7.45
CA GLY A 105 8.31 -0.09 8.16
C GLY A 105 8.30 1.18 7.33
N ASP A 106 8.77 1.14 6.07
CA ASP A 106 8.75 2.31 5.19
C ASP A 106 7.31 2.71 4.82
N ILE A 107 7.11 4.01 4.57
CA ILE A 107 5.80 4.61 4.34
C ILE A 107 5.33 4.36 2.91
N ALA A 108 4.05 4.03 2.79
CA ALA A 108 3.32 3.92 1.54
C ALA A 108 2.06 4.78 1.56
N GLU A 109 1.71 5.29 0.38
CA GLU A 109 0.44 5.95 0.12
C GLU A 109 -0.60 4.93 -0.33
N THR A 110 -1.81 4.98 0.24
CA THR A 110 -2.92 4.05 -0.05
C THR A 110 -4.19 4.82 -0.39
N CYS A 111 -5.14 4.14 -1.04
CA CYS A 111 -6.34 4.75 -1.60
C CYS A 111 -7.29 5.25 -0.51
N ASN A 112 -7.36 6.55 -0.30
CA ASN A 112 -8.21 7.17 0.70
C ASN A 112 -9.11 8.22 0.02
N ASP A 113 -10.25 8.53 0.63
CA ASP A 113 -11.09 9.65 0.24
C ASP A 113 -10.82 10.87 1.14
N PRO A 114 -10.81 12.11 0.58
CA PRO A 114 -11.02 12.45 -0.83
C PRO A 114 -9.76 12.33 -1.71
N ALA A 115 -8.64 11.93 -1.13
CA ALA A 115 -7.37 11.72 -1.83
C ALA A 115 -6.54 10.66 -1.11
N ASP A 116 -5.66 9.98 -1.84
CA ASP A 116 -4.73 9.01 -1.30
C ASP A 116 -3.87 9.62 -0.16
N LEU A 117 -3.56 8.81 0.86
CA LEU A 117 -2.84 9.26 2.05
C LEU A 117 -1.65 8.36 2.39
N PRO A 118 -0.53 8.92 2.90
CA PRO A 118 0.67 8.19 3.31
C PRO A 118 0.49 7.52 4.68
N VAL A 119 -0.56 6.71 4.84
CA VAL A 119 -0.91 6.00 6.09
C VAL A 119 -0.53 4.52 6.04
N GLY A 120 -0.10 4.02 4.88
CA GLY A 120 0.33 2.65 4.69
C GLY A 120 1.74 2.40 5.19
N GLN A 121 1.98 1.18 5.66
CA GLN A 121 3.28 0.71 6.10
C GLN A 121 3.66 -0.57 5.36
N VAL A 122 4.88 -0.63 4.87
CA VAL A 122 5.46 -1.84 4.27
C VAL A 122 5.72 -2.87 5.36
N ILE A 123 5.20 -4.08 5.18
CA ILE A 123 5.45 -5.26 6.00
C ILE A 123 6.31 -6.22 5.18
N ALA A 124 7.61 -6.24 5.47
CA ALA A 124 8.58 -7.07 4.77
C ALA A 124 9.27 -8.04 5.73
N VAL A 125 9.46 -9.27 5.26
CA VAL A 125 10.17 -10.33 6.00
C VAL A 125 11.30 -10.89 5.14
N GLY A 126 12.44 -11.22 5.76
CA GLY A 126 13.56 -11.78 5.01
C GLY A 126 14.86 -11.75 5.78
N THR A 127 15.93 -12.24 5.13
CA THR A 127 17.28 -12.30 5.69
C THR A 127 18.22 -11.25 5.09
N VAL A 128 17.76 -10.48 4.10
CA VAL A 128 18.49 -9.32 3.55
C VAL A 128 18.03 -8.08 4.29
N PHE A 129 18.98 -7.36 4.91
CA PHE A 129 18.70 -6.15 5.68
C PHE A 129 19.32 -4.93 5.00
N ILE A 130 18.54 -3.87 4.85
CA ILE A 130 18.97 -2.60 4.25
C ILE A 130 18.91 -1.49 5.30
N GLY A 131 19.98 -0.69 5.33
CA GLY A 131 20.15 0.47 6.22
C GLY A 131 19.29 1.67 5.87
#